data_AF-A0A7W0PS52-F1
#
_entry.id   AF-A0A7W0PS52-F1
#
_cell.length_a   1.000
_cell.length_b   1.000
_cell.length_c   1.000
_cell.angle_alpha   90.00
_cell.angle_beta   90.00
_cell.angle_gamma   90.00
#
_symmetry.space_group_name_H-M   'P 1'
#
loop_
_entity.id
_entity.type
_entity.pdbx_description
1 polymer ?
#
loop_
_entity_poly.entity_id
_entity_poly.type
_entity_poly.pdbx_seq_one_letter_code
_entity_poly.pdbx_strand_id
1 'polypeptide(L)'
;MGILIFTGASGIGTGSAFAQDQECWTNEPLTQAGYPQWSDPPQLVIDPDQSYVATIDTNRGDIVIELAASEAPDTVNNFVCLARAGYYEVTVFHRIIADFMIQGGDPTGTGTGGPGYQFEDELPEGETPYVRGTVAMANAG
;
A
#
# COMPACT_ATOMS: atom_id res chain seq x y z
N MET A 1 -9.29 -5.79 -18.61
CA MET A 1 -9.92 -5.15 -17.44
C MET A 1 -8.89 -5.18 -16.32
N GLY A 2 -8.23 -4.08 -15.95
CA GLY A 2 -6.96 -4.13 -15.19
C GLY A 2 -7.08 -3.64 -13.75
N ILE A 3 -7.05 -4.53 -12.77
CA ILE A 3 -7.00 -4.22 -11.34
C ILE A 3 -5.52 -4.14 -10.92
N LEU A 4 -5.17 -3.13 -10.14
CA LEU A 4 -3.80 -2.96 -9.63
C LEU A 4 -3.78 -3.46 -8.19
N ILE A 5 -3.19 -4.63 -7.96
CA ILE A 5 -3.12 -5.21 -6.62
C ILE A 5 -1.74 -4.90 -6.04
N PHE A 6 -1.68 -4.01 -5.06
CA PHE A 6 -0.44 -3.70 -4.38
C PHE A 6 -0.40 -4.45 -3.04
N THR A 7 0.77 -4.97 -2.67
CA THR A 7 1.13 -5.13 -1.25
C THR A 7 1.63 -3.80 -0.66
N GLY A 8 0.92 -2.73 -1.04
CA GLY A 8 1.14 -1.28 -0.91
C GLY A 8 2.11 -0.64 -1.93
N ALA A 9 2.17 0.70 -1.95
CA ALA A 9 2.89 1.44 -2.98
C ALA A 9 3.58 2.72 -2.50
N SER A 10 4.48 3.23 -3.34
CA SER A 10 5.35 4.38 -3.10
C SER A 10 4.68 5.73 -3.36
N GLY A 11 5.12 6.75 -2.61
CA GLY A 11 5.00 8.18 -2.93
C GLY A 11 3.64 8.82 -2.63
N ILE A 12 3.61 9.86 -1.81
CA ILE A 12 2.41 10.67 -1.55
C ILE A 12 2.69 12.11 -1.97
N GLY A 13 1.88 12.60 -2.92
CA GLY A 13 1.88 13.99 -3.34
C GLY A 13 1.19 14.85 -2.29
N THR A 14 1.78 16.00 -1.99
CA THR A 14 1.34 16.91 -0.92
C THR A 14 -0.08 17.45 -1.16
N GLY A 15 -1.06 16.92 -0.46
CA GLY A 15 -2.43 17.44 -0.39
C GLY A 15 -3.08 17.07 0.95
N SER A 16 -3.30 18.09 1.78
CA SER A 16 -3.85 18.04 3.15
C SER A 16 -3.00 17.32 4.21
N ALA A 17 -2.94 17.94 5.39
CA ALA A 17 -1.89 17.70 6.38
C ALA A 17 -2.11 16.38 7.15
N PHE A 18 -1.23 15.39 6.93
CA PHE A 18 -0.93 14.43 7.99
C PHE A 18 -0.51 15.21 9.24
N ALA A 19 -0.99 14.80 10.42
CA ALA A 19 -0.44 15.31 11.67
C ALA A 19 1.08 15.08 11.63
N GLN A 20 1.87 16.17 11.62
CA GLN A 20 3.28 16.12 11.25
C GLN A 20 4.18 15.35 12.23
N ASP A 21 3.62 14.83 13.32
CA ASP A 21 4.36 14.35 14.48
C ASP A 21 3.93 12.94 14.92
N GLN A 22 3.03 12.27 14.18
CA GLN A 22 2.54 10.95 14.55
C GLN A 22 3.33 9.86 13.83
N GLU A 23 4.16 9.15 14.59
CA GLU A 23 4.98 8.05 14.08
C GLU A 23 4.09 6.84 13.76
N CYS A 24 4.27 6.24 12.58
CA CYS A 24 3.55 5.03 12.18
C CYS A 24 3.90 3.83 13.07
N TRP A 25 5.14 3.76 13.54
CA TRP A 25 5.61 2.75 14.48
C TRP A 25 6.46 3.42 15.55
N THR A 26 6.39 2.89 16.76
CA THR A 26 7.24 3.29 17.89
C THR A 26 8.54 2.50 17.98
N ASN A 27 8.66 1.43 17.18
CA ASN A 27 9.83 0.56 17.10
C ASN A 27 10.51 0.72 15.74
N GLU A 28 11.84 0.65 15.74
CA GLU A 28 12.64 0.63 14.53
C GLU A 28 12.39 -0.67 13.73
N PRO A 29 12.36 -0.60 12.38
CA PRO A 29 12.25 -1.80 11.56
C PRO A 29 13.49 -2.69 11.71
N LEU A 30 13.26 -4.00 11.70
CA LEU A 30 14.31 -4.98 11.52
C LEU A 30 14.65 -5.07 10.04
N THR A 31 15.94 -5.02 9.70
CA THR A 31 16.37 -5.37 8.34
C THR A 31 16.51 -6.89 8.24
N GLN A 32 15.55 -7.55 7.61
CA GLN A 32 15.56 -8.99 7.38
C GLN A 32 15.43 -9.27 5.88
N ALA A 33 16.24 -10.21 5.38
CA ALA A 33 16.33 -10.54 3.95
C ALA A 33 16.64 -9.33 3.02
N GLY A 34 17.24 -8.26 3.57
CA GLY A 34 17.72 -7.10 2.81
C GLY A 34 16.74 -5.95 2.65
N TYR A 35 15.59 -5.97 3.34
CA TYR A 35 14.58 -4.91 3.32
C TYR A 35 13.96 -4.73 4.73
N PRO A 36 13.30 -3.59 5.02
CA PRO A 36 12.74 -3.34 6.36
C PRO A 36 11.50 -4.20 6.63
N GLN A 37 11.40 -4.71 7.85
CA GLN A 37 10.27 -5.49 8.37
C GLN A 37 9.91 -5.01 9.78
N TRP A 38 8.63 -5.08 10.13
CA TRP A 38 8.08 -4.72 11.42
C TRP A 38 7.39 -5.93 12.06
N SER A 39 7.37 -5.97 13.39
CA SER A 39 6.69 -7.02 14.15
C SER A 39 5.18 -6.86 14.17
N ASP A 40 4.70 -5.61 14.05
CA ASP A 40 3.31 -5.23 14.28
C ASP A 40 2.86 -4.23 13.20
N PRO A 41 1.55 -4.21 12.86
CA PRO A 41 1.00 -3.20 11.97
C PRO A 41 1.16 -1.78 12.53
N PRO A 42 1.20 -0.76 11.65
CA PRO A 42 1.36 0.63 12.08
C PRO A 42 0.16 1.11 12.89
N GLN A 43 0.40 2.09 13.75
CA GLN A 43 -0.69 2.81 14.41
C GLN A 43 -1.50 3.60 13.39
N LEU A 44 -2.81 3.77 13.63
CA LEU A 44 -3.65 4.63 12.81
C LEU A 44 -3.23 6.09 13.02
N VAL A 45 -2.59 6.68 12.01
CA VAL A 45 -2.08 8.06 12.01
C VAL A 45 -2.74 8.94 10.94
N ILE A 46 -3.45 8.32 10.00
CA ILE A 46 -4.26 9.06 9.02
C ILE A 46 -5.59 9.48 9.66
N ASP A 47 -6.14 10.56 9.15
CA ASP A 47 -7.54 10.95 9.36
C ASP A 47 -8.41 10.32 8.26
N PRO A 48 -9.31 9.36 8.56
CA PRO A 48 -10.15 8.67 7.58
C PRO A 48 -11.11 9.59 6.81
N ASP A 49 -11.41 10.76 7.37
CA ASP A 49 -12.34 11.72 6.77
C ASP A 49 -11.67 12.64 5.73
N GLN A 50 -10.35 12.49 5.52
CA GLN A 50 -9.58 13.25 4.54
C GLN A 50 -9.31 12.47 3.25
N SER A 51 -9.16 13.20 2.15
CA SER A 51 -8.74 12.65 0.86
C SER A 51 -7.22 12.56 0.79
N TYR A 52 -6.71 11.40 0.36
CA TYR A 52 -5.29 11.18 0.14
C TYR A 52 -5.03 10.76 -1.30
N VAL A 53 -3.91 11.25 -1.85
CA VAL A 53 -3.46 10.91 -3.20
C VAL A 53 -2.03 10.41 -3.14
N ALA A 54 -1.79 9.21 -3.68
CA ALA A 54 -0.46 8.65 -3.85
C ALA A 54 -0.02 8.77 -5.31
N THR A 55 1.27 9.03 -5.52
CA THR A 55 1.92 9.03 -6.83
C THR A 55 3.03 8.00 -6.81
N ILE A 56 2.87 6.99 -7.64
CA ILE A 56 3.78 5.86 -7.75
C ILE A 56 4.64 6.09 -8.98
N ASP A 57 5.88 6.50 -8.74
CA ASP A 57 6.85 6.71 -9.80
C ASP A 57 7.34 5.35 -10.32
N THR A 58 7.09 5.07 -11.60
CA THR A 58 7.53 3.81 -12.23
C THR A 58 8.42 4.08 -13.43
N ASN A 59 9.16 3.06 -13.87
CA ASN A 59 9.91 3.12 -15.12
C ASN A 59 9.04 3.19 -16.39
N ARG A 60 7.70 3.18 -16.25
CA ARG A 60 6.72 3.36 -17.34
C ARG A 60 5.90 4.64 -17.19
N GLY A 61 6.31 5.54 -16.29
CA GLY A 61 5.60 6.78 -15.95
C GLY A 61 4.83 6.68 -14.64
N ASP A 62 4.22 7.79 -14.27
CA ASP A 62 3.62 7.95 -12.95
C ASP A 62 2.22 7.32 -12.92
N ILE A 63 1.91 6.65 -11.81
CA ILE A 63 0.55 6.17 -11.52
C ILE A 63 0.04 6.99 -10.34
N VAL A 64 -0.96 7.83 -10.60
CA VAL A 64 -1.61 8.63 -9.55
C VAL A 64 -2.88 7.91 -9.11
N ILE A 65 -3.01 7.68 -7.80
CA ILE A 65 -4.14 6.96 -7.22
C ILE A 65 -4.75 7.78 -6.08
N GLU A 66 -6.07 7.85 -6.04
CA GLU A 66 -6.81 8.34 -4.88
C GLU A 66 -7.03 7.18 -3.91
N LEU A 67 -6.80 7.42 -2.62
CA LEU A 67 -6.90 6.41 -1.57
C LEU A 67 -8.25 6.54 -0.85
N ALA A 68 -8.98 5.43 -0.76
CA ALA A 68 -10.31 5.36 -0.15
C ALA A 68 -10.23 5.26 1.39
N ALA A 69 -9.69 6.30 2.06
CA ALA A 69 -9.43 6.28 3.50
C ALA A 69 -10.69 6.09 4.36
N SER A 70 -11.85 6.56 3.89
CA SER A 70 -13.13 6.37 4.58
C SER A 70 -13.67 4.94 4.47
N GLU A 71 -13.29 4.20 3.42
CA GLU A 71 -13.77 2.84 3.16
C GLU A 71 -12.81 1.77 3.72
N ALA A 72 -11.50 2.04 3.67
CA ALA A 72 -10.46 1.12 4.13
C ALA A 72 -9.35 1.86 4.90
N PRO A 73 -9.67 2.43 6.09
CA PRO A 73 -8.75 3.25 6.87
C PRO A 73 -7.46 2.52 7.25
N ASP A 74 -7.51 1.27 7.69
CA ASP A 74 -6.32 0.53 8.11
C ASP A 74 -5.42 0.20 6.92
N THR A 75 -6.02 -0.14 5.77
CA THR A 75 -5.33 -0.42 4.51
C THR A 75 -4.63 0.81 3.96
N VAL A 76 -5.34 1.95 3.94
CA VAL A 76 -4.76 3.23 3.50
C VAL A 76 -3.67 3.67 4.47
N ASN A 77 -3.88 3.52 5.78
CA ASN A 77 -2.88 3.84 6.79
C ASN A 77 -1.61 3.00 6.60
N ASN A 78 -1.78 1.69 6.44
CA ASN A 78 -0.69 0.75 6.20
C ASN A 78 0.12 1.12 4.95
N PHE A 79 -0.57 1.37 3.85
CA PHE A 79 0.03 1.82 2.60
C PHE A 79 0.86 3.09 2.81
N VAL A 80 0.26 4.11 3.43
CA VAL A 80 0.88 5.43 3.64
C VAL A 80 2.14 5.29 4.50
N CYS A 81 2.05 4.52 5.58
CA CYS A 81 3.15 4.31 6.50
C CYS A 81 4.33 3.59 5.83
N LEU A 82 4.07 2.53 5.08
CA LEU A 82 5.10 1.81 4.33
C LEU A 82 5.71 2.67 3.21
N ALA A 83 4.91 3.49 2.53
CA ALA A 83 5.38 4.45 1.53
C ALA A 83 6.36 5.46 2.12
N ARG A 84 6.02 6.05 3.26
CA ARG A 84 6.86 7.04 3.96
C ARG A 84 8.12 6.43 4.56
N ALA A 85 8.08 5.14 4.92
CA ALA A 85 9.24 4.39 5.36
C ALA A 85 10.17 3.93 4.21
N GLY A 86 9.85 4.26 2.95
CA GLY A 86 10.64 3.86 1.78
C GLY A 86 10.55 2.38 1.44
N TYR A 87 9.56 1.65 1.99
CA TYR A 87 9.43 0.19 1.79
C TYR A 87 9.29 -0.19 0.30
N TYR A 88 8.67 0.69 -0.50
CA TYR A 88 8.36 0.44 -1.91
C TYR A 88 9.42 0.91 -2.90
N GLU A 89 10.48 1.59 -2.45
CA GLU A 89 11.45 2.25 -3.35
C GLU A 89 12.11 1.30 -4.36
N VAL A 90 12.33 0.03 -3.98
CA VAL A 90 12.98 -0.96 -4.84
C VAL A 90 12.10 -2.20 -4.97
N THR A 91 10.83 -2.00 -5.33
CA THR A 91 9.88 -3.09 -5.60
C THR A 91 9.58 -3.22 -7.09
N VAL A 92 9.23 -4.45 -7.52
CA VAL A 92 8.86 -4.74 -8.91
C VAL A 92 7.39 -5.15 -9.00
N PHE A 93 6.81 -5.03 -10.20
CA PHE A 93 5.58 -5.74 -10.54
C PHE A 93 5.91 -7.18 -10.91
N HIS A 94 5.95 -8.08 -9.91
CA HIS A 94 6.36 -9.48 -10.08
C HIS A 94 5.30 -10.34 -10.78
N ARG A 95 4.04 -9.90 -10.85
CA ARG A 95 2.96 -10.65 -11.50
C ARG A 95 2.14 -9.76 -12.41
N ILE A 96 2.04 -10.15 -13.68
CA ILE A 96 1.32 -9.41 -14.73
C ILE A 96 0.42 -10.41 -15.46
N ILE A 97 -0.89 -10.18 -15.42
CA ILE A 97 -1.89 -10.96 -16.16
C ILE A 97 -2.61 -10.02 -17.11
N ALA A 98 -2.41 -10.24 -18.41
CA ALA A 98 -3.04 -9.46 -19.45
C ALA A 98 -4.56 -9.42 -19.27
N ASP A 99 -5.13 -8.23 -19.41
CA ASP A 99 -6.56 -7.98 -19.24
C ASP A 99 -7.18 -8.33 -17.89
N PHE A 100 -6.36 -8.54 -16.86
CA PHE A 100 -6.84 -8.82 -15.51
C PHE A 100 -6.17 -7.96 -14.44
N MET A 101 -4.87 -8.09 -14.22
CA MET A 101 -4.20 -7.35 -13.14
C MET A 101 -2.69 -7.26 -13.29
N ILE A 102 -2.13 -6.28 -12.60
CA ILE A 102 -0.72 -6.23 -12.24
C ILE A 102 -0.59 -6.26 -10.71
N GLN A 103 0.43 -6.93 -10.21
CA GLN A 103 0.71 -7.03 -8.78
C GLN A 103 2.17 -6.76 -8.49
N GLY A 104 2.40 -5.96 -7.45
CA GLY A 104 3.71 -5.53 -6.97
C GLY A 104 3.67 -5.22 -5.47
N GLY A 105 4.69 -4.51 -4.99
CA GLY A 105 4.83 -4.15 -3.56
C GLY A 105 5.53 -5.23 -2.72
N ASP A 106 6.14 -6.24 -3.35
CA ASP A 106 6.96 -7.24 -2.66
C ASP A 106 8.46 -6.90 -2.87
N PRO A 107 9.21 -6.54 -1.81
CA PRO A 107 10.64 -6.24 -1.91
C PRO A 107 11.50 -7.42 -2.39
N THR A 108 11.03 -8.66 -2.22
CA THR A 108 11.74 -9.84 -2.71
C THR A 108 11.46 -10.13 -4.19
N GLY A 109 10.35 -9.60 -4.72
CA GLY A 109 9.86 -9.87 -6.07
C GLY A 109 9.40 -11.31 -6.31
N THR A 110 9.27 -12.15 -5.26
CA THR A 110 8.84 -13.55 -5.40
C THR A 110 7.32 -13.71 -5.35
N GLY A 111 6.61 -12.69 -4.85
CA GLY A 111 5.19 -12.70 -4.56
C GLY A 111 4.81 -13.30 -3.22
N THR A 112 5.80 -13.54 -2.34
CA THR A 112 5.61 -14.13 -1.01
C THR A 112 6.20 -13.29 0.11
N GLY A 113 6.85 -12.17 -0.21
CA GLY A 113 7.33 -11.23 0.79
C GLY A 113 6.19 -10.38 1.38
N GLY A 114 6.56 -9.56 2.36
CA GLY A 114 5.64 -8.69 3.08
C GLY A 114 6.35 -7.91 4.17
N PRO A 115 5.66 -6.99 4.86
CA PRO A 115 6.27 -6.07 5.80
C PRO A 115 6.59 -6.72 7.17
N GLY A 116 6.38 -8.03 7.34
CA GLY A 116 6.70 -8.77 8.57
C GLY A 116 5.51 -9.03 9.49
N TYR A 117 4.33 -8.47 9.18
CA TYR A 117 3.08 -8.65 9.90
C TYR A 117 1.90 -8.92 8.97
N GLN A 118 0.76 -9.27 9.56
CA GLN A 118 -0.55 -9.39 8.91
C GLN A 118 -1.55 -8.53 9.69
N PHE A 119 -2.63 -8.12 9.01
CA PHE A 119 -3.75 -7.41 9.62
C PHE A 119 -5.05 -7.84 8.92
N GLU A 120 -6.19 -7.48 9.52
CA GLU A 120 -7.52 -7.89 9.06
C GLU A 120 -7.90 -7.24 7.72
N ASP A 121 -8.68 -7.97 6.92
CA ASP A 121 -9.19 -7.47 5.63
C ASP A 121 -10.31 -6.44 5.86
N GLU A 122 -10.20 -5.30 5.17
CA GLU A 122 -11.27 -4.29 5.09
C GLU A 122 -12.02 -4.43 3.77
N LEU A 123 -13.15 -5.13 3.82
CA LEU A 123 -13.98 -5.36 2.64
C LEU A 123 -14.98 -4.22 2.46
N PRO A 124 -15.13 -3.66 1.24
CA PRO A 124 -16.15 -2.66 0.97
C PRO A 124 -17.55 -3.23 1.25
N GLU A 125 -18.45 -2.39 1.76
CA GLU A 125 -19.84 -2.80 1.98
C GLU A 125 -20.53 -3.11 0.65
N GLY A 126 -20.92 -4.38 0.46
CA GLY A 126 -21.68 -4.84 -0.70
C GLY A 126 -20.83 -5.36 -1.86
N GLU A 127 -21.39 -5.35 -3.07
CA GLU A 127 -20.76 -5.88 -4.28
C GLU A 127 -20.03 -4.77 -5.06
N THR A 128 -19.13 -4.01 -4.42
CA THR A 128 -18.33 -3.00 -5.15
C THR A 128 -17.48 -3.73 -6.19
N PRO A 129 -17.76 -3.56 -7.50
CA PRO A 129 -17.06 -4.33 -8.52
C PRO A 129 -15.66 -3.76 -8.71
N TYR A 130 -14.65 -4.64 -8.69
CA TYR A 130 -13.30 -4.26 -9.08
C TYR A 130 -13.24 -3.97 -10.58
N VAL A 131 -13.27 -2.69 -10.93
CA VAL A 131 -13.18 -2.22 -12.31
C VAL A 131 -11.73 -1.91 -12.69
N ARG A 132 -11.47 -1.65 -13.98
CA ARG A 132 -10.13 -1.23 -14.41
C ARG A 132 -9.74 0.05 -13.68
N GLY A 133 -8.55 0.06 -13.09
CA GLY A 133 -8.02 1.19 -12.33
C GLY A 133 -8.29 1.11 -10.83
N THR A 134 -9.08 0.14 -10.36
CA THR A 134 -9.21 -0.10 -8.92
C THR A 134 -7.89 -0.61 -8.36
N VAL A 135 -7.50 -0.04 -7.22
CA VAL A 135 -6.37 -0.51 -6.41
C VAL A 135 -6.90 -1.32 -5.24
N ALA A 136 -6.33 -2.51 -5.01
CA ALA A 136 -6.73 -3.39 -3.92
C ALA A 136 -5.51 -3.99 -3.22
N MET A 137 -5.68 -4.42 -1.97
CA MET A 137 -4.66 -5.17 -1.25
C MET A 137 -4.65 -6.63 -1.71
N ALA A 138 -3.46 -7.24 -1.84
CA ALA A 138 -3.35 -8.68 -2.08
C ALA A 138 -3.56 -9.45 -0.77
N ASN A 139 -4.43 -10.46 -0.76
CA ASN A 139 -4.55 -11.41 0.34
C ASN A 139 -4.21 -12.84 -0.11
N ALA A 140 -3.89 -13.72 0.86
CA ALA A 140 -3.53 -15.11 0.62
C ALA A 140 -4.67 -16.11 0.87
N GLY A 141 -5.87 -15.61 1.21
CA GLY A 141 -7.07 -16.39 1.51
C GLY A 141 -7.24 -16.75 2.98
#